data_AF-A0A256WB02-F1
#
_entry.id   AF-A0A256WB02-F1
#
_cell.length_a   1.000
_cell.length_b   1.000
_cell.length_c   1.000
_cell.angle_alpha   90.00
_cell.angle_beta   90.00
_cell.angle_gamma   90.00
#
_symmetry.space_group_name_H-M   'P 1'
#
loop_
_entity.id
_entity.type
_entity.pdbx_description
1 polymer ?
#
loop_
_entity_poly.entity_id
_entity_poly.type
_entity_poly.pdbx_seq_one_letter_code
_entity_poly.pdbx_strand_id
1 'polypeptide(L)'
;MSLYAQDNGFNGETFYRAIFKHQYGKKENIADPTILQSICNDNGFHINVEEVLQDPVHQQKFDDYIQLAHEAGISGVPNFIYLKSKLPGYATVENFLQFIDDAKERKKAGS
;
A
#
# COMPACT_ATOMS: atom_id res chain seq x y z
N MET A 1 7.14 -7.13 -1.23
CA MET A 1 7.52 -6.41 -2.47
C MET A 1 7.36 -4.89 -2.42
N SER A 2 6.18 -4.31 -2.14
CA SER A 2 6.04 -2.83 -2.13
C SER A 2 6.95 -2.14 -1.10
N LEU A 3 7.14 -2.76 0.07
CA LEU A 3 8.09 -2.31 1.09
C LEU A 3 9.53 -2.36 0.61
N TYR A 4 9.93 -3.49 0.02
CA TYR A 4 11.24 -3.65 -0.60
C TYR A 4 11.51 -2.58 -1.66
N ALA A 5 10.52 -2.28 -2.51
CA ALA A 5 10.64 -1.23 -3.51
C ALA A 5 10.92 0.13 -2.85
N GLN A 6 10.15 0.51 -1.84
CA GLN A 6 10.35 1.77 -1.11
C GLN A 6 11.74 1.86 -0.44
N ASP A 7 12.17 0.79 0.20
CA ASP A 7 13.45 0.74 0.94
C ASP A 7 14.67 0.80 0.03
N ASN A 8 14.55 0.33 -1.23
CA ASN A 8 15.66 0.23 -2.17
C ASN A 8 15.64 1.31 -3.26
N GLY A 9 14.97 2.44 -2.99
CA GLY A 9 14.96 3.61 -3.89
C GLY A 9 14.12 3.41 -5.15
N PHE A 10 13.32 2.36 -5.21
CA PHE A 10 12.36 2.14 -6.27
C PHE A 10 11.07 2.91 -6.01
N ASN A 11 10.42 3.35 -7.08
CA ASN A 11 9.12 4.00 -6.94
C ASN A 11 8.06 2.96 -6.52
N GLY A 12 7.76 2.91 -5.21
CA GLY A 12 6.74 2.02 -4.65
C GLY A 12 5.35 2.23 -5.24
N GLU A 13 5.03 3.44 -5.73
CA GLU A 13 3.78 3.70 -6.46
C GLU A 13 3.78 3.03 -7.84
N THR A 14 4.89 3.08 -8.58
CA THR A 14 5.02 2.37 -9.86
C THR A 14 4.81 0.87 -9.68
N PHE A 15 5.46 0.28 -8.67
CA PHE A 15 5.27 -1.13 -8.36
C PHE A 15 3.81 -1.45 -7.96
N TYR A 16 3.22 -0.65 -7.07
CA TYR A 16 1.81 -0.79 -6.67
C TYR A 16 0.85 -0.74 -7.88
N ARG A 17 1.04 0.23 -8.79
CA ARG A 17 0.23 0.36 -10.00
C ARG A 17 0.40 -0.82 -10.94
N ALA A 18 1.62 -1.34 -11.09
CA ALA A 18 1.89 -2.52 -11.90
C ALA A 18 1.15 -3.75 -11.34
N ILE A 19 1.20 -3.98 -10.02
CA ILE A 19 0.47 -5.04 -9.35
C ILE A 19 -1.04 -4.92 -9.57
N PHE A 20 -1.61 -3.73 -9.34
CA PHE A 20 -3.05 -3.51 -9.55
C PHE A 20 -3.48 -3.77 -11.00
N LYS A 21 -2.68 -3.34 -11.98
CA LYS A 21 -2.94 -3.59 -13.40
C LYS A 21 -2.98 -5.08 -13.72
N HIS A 22 -2.05 -5.87 -13.18
CA HIS A 22 -1.97 -7.30 -13.44
C HIS A 22 -3.07 -8.08 -12.69
N GLN A 23 -3.27 -7.80 -11.40
CA GLN A 23 -4.28 -8.47 -10.58
C GLN A 23 -5.72 -8.18 -11.05
N TYR A 24 -6.06 -6.90 -11.22
CA TYR A 24 -7.45 -6.50 -11.49
C TYR A 24 -7.74 -6.25 -12.97
N GLY A 25 -6.76 -5.77 -13.73
CA GLY A 25 -6.91 -5.51 -15.16
C GLY A 25 -6.74 -6.79 -16.00
N LYS A 26 -5.66 -7.54 -15.76
CA LYS A 26 -5.33 -8.76 -16.53
C LYS A 26 -5.81 -10.07 -15.88
N LYS A 27 -6.21 -10.05 -14.60
CA LYS A 27 -6.63 -11.22 -13.82
C LYS A 27 -5.53 -12.28 -13.67
N GLU A 28 -4.28 -11.85 -13.60
CA GLU A 28 -3.13 -12.73 -13.37
C GLU A 28 -2.97 -13.05 -11.88
N ASN A 29 -2.37 -14.20 -11.56
CA ASN A 29 -2.07 -14.57 -10.19
C ASN A 29 -0.77 -13.91 -9.71
N ILE A 30 -0.85 -12.76 -9.05
CA ILE A 30 0.36 -12.06 -8.55
C ILE A 30 1.07 -12.78 -7.40
N ALA A 31 0.47 -13.84 -6.83
CA ALA A 31 1.12 -14.67 -5.82
C ALA A 31 2.07 -15.71 -6.43
N ASP A 32 2.07 -15.88 -7.75
CA ASP A 32 3.07 -16.69 -8.46
C ASP A 32 4.39 -15.89 -8.57
N PRO A 33 5.50 -16.38 -7.99
CA PRO A 33 6.79 -15.70 -8.06
C PRO A 33 7.28 -15.43 -9.49
N THR A 34 6.93 -16.30 -10.45
CA THR A 34 7.31 -16.14 -11.87
C THR A 34 6.59 -14.94 -12.50
N ILE A 35 5.28 -14.82 -12.23
CA ILE A 35 4.48 -13.67 -12.68
C ILE A 35 4.99 -12.40 -12.01
N LEU A 36 5.27 -12.46 -10.71
CA LEU A 36 5.78 -11.33 -9.94
C LEU A 36 7.16 -10.87 -10.42
N GLN A 37 8.05 -11.81 -10.78
CA GLN A 37 9.35 -11.54 -11.40
C GLN A 37 9.19 -10.89 -12.78
N SER A 38 8.25 -11.36 -13.59
CA SER A 38 7.94 -10.73 -14.88
C SER A 38 7.48 -9.29 -14.69
N ILE A 39 6.55 -9.04 -13.75
CA ILE A 39 6.07 -7.69 -13.44
C ILE A 39 7.22 -6.79 -12.99
N CYS A 40 8.12 -7.31 -12.16
CA CYS A 40 9.30 -6.57 -11.72
C CYS A 40 10.17 -6.15 -12.91
N ASN A 41 10.55 -7.10 -13.76
CA ASN A 41 11.39 -6.84 -14.93
C ASN A 41 10.75 -5.86 -15.92
N ASP A 42 9.46 -6.02 -16.22
CA ASP A 42 8.71 -5.15 -17.14
C ASP A 42 8.65 -3.68 -16.68
N ASN A 43 8.85 -3.44 -15.38
CA ASN A 43 8.81 -2.10 -14.78
C ASN A 43 10.20 -1.62 -14.33
N GLY A 44 11.28 -2.28 -14.78
CA GLY A 44 12.66 -1.89 -14.49
C GLY A 44 13.16 -2.26 -13.10
N PHE A 45 12.42 -3.11 -12.37
CA PHE A 45 12.84 -3.67 -11.09
C PHE A 45 13.63 -4.96 -11.35
N HIS A 46 14.93 -4.83 -11.60
CA HIS A 46 15.84 -5.97 -11.83
C HIS A 46 16.31 -6.59 -10.51
N ILE A 47 15.39 -7.27 -9.84
CA ILE A 47 15.58 -7.86 -8.50
C ILE A 47 15.30 -9.36 -8.55
N ASN A 48 15.87 -10.13 -7.62
CA ASN A 48 15.50 -11.54 -7.46
C ASN A 48 14.26 -11.63 -6.56
N VAL A 49 13.09 -11.85 -7.15
CA VAL A 49 11.82 -11.88 -6.40
C VAL A 49 11.81 -12.98 -5.35
N GLU A 50 12.38 -14.15 -5.63
CA GLU A 50 12.40 -15.28 -4.71
C GLU A 50 13.17 -14.92 -3.42
N GLU A 51 14.33 -14.27 -3.56
CA GLU A 51 15.12 -13.79 -2.42
C GLU A 51 14.36 -12.74 -1.61
N VAL A 52 13.68 -11.80 -2.27
CA VAL A 52 12.91 -10.76 -1.58
C VAL A 52 11.72 -11.33 -0.82
N LEU A 53 11.04 -12.34 -1.38
CA LEU A 53 9.93 -13.01 -0.71
C LEU A 53 10.37 -13.82 0.52
N GLN A 54 11.62 -14.24 0.56
CA GLN A 54 12.20 -15.00 1.67
C GLN A 54 12.92 -14.11 2.70
N ASP A 55 12.98 -12.80 2.50
CA ASP A 55 13.69 -11.90 3.41
C ASP A 55 12.91 -11.71 4.73
N PRO A 56 13.44 -12.18 5.87
CA PRO A 56 12.76 -12.08 7.16
C PRO A 56 12.59 -10.63 7.63
N VAL A 57 13.45 -9.71 7.22
CA VAL A 57 13.35 -8.29 7.60
C VAL A 57 12.13 -7.65 6.94
N HIS A 58 11.87 -7.97 5.67
CA HIS A 58 10.70 -7.46 4.96
C HIS A 58 9.40 -8.08 5.47
N GLN A 59 9.43 -9.37 5.83
CA GLN A 59 8.30 -10.02 6.48
C GLN A 59 7.95 -9.34 7.81
N GLN A 60 8.93 -9.12 8.68
CA GLN A 60 8.70 -8.45 9.96
C GLN A 60 8.12 -7.04 9.78
N LYS A 61 8.66 -6.24 8.85
CA LYS A 61 8.11 -4.90 8.56
C LYS A 61 6.64 -4.96 8.07
N PHE A 62 6.30 -5.97 7.29
CA PHE A 62 4.92 -6.17 6.84
C PHE A 62 3.99 -6.52 8.01
N ASP A 63 4.44 -7.39 8.91
CA ASP A 63 3.70 -7.77 10.12
C ASP A 63 3.52 -6.57 11.05
N ASP A 64 4.54 -5.73 11.22
CA ASP A 64 4.46 -4.48 11.99
C ASP A 64 3.41 -3.51 11.43
N TYR A 65 3.27 -3.43 10.10
CA TYR A 65 2.23 -2.62 9.46
C TYR A 65 0.82 -3.19 9.64
N ILE A 66 0.67 -4.52 9.61
CA ILE A 66 -0.62 -5.17 9.94
C ILE A 66 -0.98 -4.85 11.40
N GLN A 67 -0.03 -4.99 12.31
CA GLN A 67 -0.23 -4.69 13.72
C GLN A 67 -0.61 -3.22 13.93
N LEU A 68 0.08 -2.28 13.28
CA LEU A 68 -0.25 -0.87 13.31
C LEU A 68 -1.66 -0.59 12.78
N ALA A 69 -2.08 -1.28 11.71
CA ALA A 69 -3.44 -1.16 11.17
C ALA A 69 -4.49 -1.64 12.19
N HIS A 70 -4.24 -2.76 12.87
CA HIS A 70 -5.11 -3.26 13.93
C HIS A 70 -5.19 -2.31 15.14
N GLU A 71 -4.05 -1.78 15.59
CA GLU A 71 -3.99 -0.78 16.67
C GLU A 71 -4.73 0.51 16.30
N ALA A 72 -4.69 0.89 15.02
CA ALA A 72 -5.48 2.00 14.49
C ALA A 72 -6.98 1.66 14.33
N GLY A 73 -7.41 0.43 14.61
CA GLY A 73 -8.79 -0.04 14.47
C GLY A 73 -9.25 -0.19 13.02
N ILE A 74 -8.32 -0.45 12.09
CA ILE A 74 -8.64 -0.74 10.69
C ILE A 74 -8.99 -2.22 10.57
N SER A 75 -10.20 -2.51 10.09
CA SER A 75 -10.70 -3.88 9.84
C SER A 75 -10.90 -4.22 8.37
N GLY A 76 -10.62 -3.26 7.46
CA GLY A 76 -10.80 -3.43 6.03
C GLY A 76 -10.14 -2.32 5.21
N VAL A 77 -9.89 -2.61 3.94
CA VAL A 77 -9.22 -1.72 2.97
C VAL A 77 -10.14 -1.37 1.78
N PRO A 78 -9.99 -0.20 1.13
CA PRO A 78 -9.08 0.88 1.50
C PRO A 78 -9.51 1.62 2.77
N ASN A 79 -8.56 2.25 3.45
CA ASN A 79 -8.81 3.09 4.62
C ASN A 79 -7.84 4.28 4.60
N PHE A 80 -8.32 5.47 4.89
CA PHE A 80 -7.50 6.69 4.87
C PHE A 80 -7.41 7.30 6.27
N ILE A 81 -6.19 7.65 6.69
CA ILE A 81 -5.92 8.31 7.97
C ILE A 81 -5.33 9.70 7.69
N TYR A 82 -5.91 10.74 8.29
CA TYR A 82 -5.39 12.10 8.22
C TYR A 82 -5.71 12.89 9.49
N LEU A 83 -4.69 13.49 10.12
CA LEU A 83 -4.83 14.27 11.36
C LEU A 83 -5.72 13.60 12.43
N LYS A 84 -5.45 12.31 12.72
CA LYS A 84 -6.23 11.45 13.64
C LYS A 84 -7.68 11.15 13.21
N SER A 85 -8.13 11.68 12.08
CA SER A 85 -9.41 11.31 11.45
C SER A 85 -9.23 10.06 10.58
N LYS A 86 -10.29 9.26 10.45
CA LYS A 86 -10.33 8.03 9.66
C LYS A 86 -11.48 8.08 8.65
N LEU A 87 -11.23 7.62 7.42
CA LEU A 87 -12.23 7.45 6.37
C LEU A 87 -12.16 6.01 5.84
N PRO A 88 -13.07 5.12 6.28
CA PRO A 88 -13.09 3.73 5.82
C PRO A 88 -13.77 3.59 4.46
N GLY A 89 -13.25 2.66 3.65
CA GLY A 89 -13.85 2.27 2.38
C GLY A 89 -13.49 3.19 1.22
N TYR A 90 -14.06 2.85 0.05
CA TYR A 90 -13.92 3.66 -1.15
C TYR A 90 -14.63 5.01 -0.97
N ALA A 91 -13.97 6.09 -1.40
CA ALA A 91 -14.51 7.45 -1.35
C ALA A 91 -14.52 8.07 -2.75
N THR A 92 -15.57 8.84 -3.05
CA THR A 92 -15.53 9.77 -4.18
C THR A 92 -14.51 10.88 -3.91
N VAL A 93 -14.05 11.56 -4.96
CA VAL A 93 -13.14 12.72 -4.80
C VAL A 93 -13.75 13.76 -3.87
N GLU A 94 -15.03 14.06 -4.03
CA GLU A 94 -15.76 15.00 -3.17
C GLU A 94 -15.74 14.59 -1.70
N ASN A 95 -16.12 13.34 -1.38
CA ASN A 95 -16.10 12.84 0.00
C ASN A 95 -14.69 12.84 0.59
N PHE A 96 -13.68 12.56 -0.24
CA PHE A 96 -12.28 12.58 0.19
C PHE A 96 -11.79 13.99 0.51
N LEU A 97 -12.16 14.99 -0.31
CA LEU A 97 -11.83 16.40 -0.05
C LEU A 97 -12.53 16.91 1.21
N GLN A 98 -13.82 16.59 1.38
CA GLN A 98 -14.56 16.95 2.59
C GLN A 98 -13.91 16.34 3.84
N PHE A 99 -13.50 15.08 3.78
CA PHE A 99 -12.77 14.42 4.87
C PHE A 99 -11.49 15.17 5.26
N ILE A 100 -10.72 15.67 4.28
CA ILE A 100 -9.50 16.44 4.54
C ILE A 100 -9.83 17.75 5.25
N ASP A 101 -10.86 18.46 4.79
CA ASP A 101 -11.23 19.75 5.35
C ASP A 101 -11.78 19.61 6.78
N ASP A 102 -12.67 18.65 7.02
CA ASP A 102 -13.19 18.33 8.36
C ASP A 102 -12.06 17.99 9.34
N ALA A 103 -11.06 17.22 8.88
CA ALA A 103 -9.93 16.84 9.72
C ALA A 103 -9.06 18.05 10.10
N LYS A 104 -8.88 19.02 9.19
CA LYS A 104 -8.17 20.28 9.48
C LYS A 104 -8.94 21.15 10.46
N GLU A 105 -10.26 21.26 10.29
CA GLU A 105 -11.12 22.04 11.19
C GLU A 105 -11.11 21.47 12.60
N ARG A 106 -11.26 20.15 12.77
CA ARG A 106 -11.15 19.48 14.06
C ARG A 106 -9.81 19.74 14.75
N LYS A 107 -8.70 19.73 13.99
CA LYS A 107 -7.37 20.04 14.54
C LYS A 107 -7.28 21.48 15.04
N LYS A 108 -7.85 22.45 14.31
CA LYS A 108 -7.89 23.85 14.72
C LYS A 108 -8.73 24.07 15.98
N ALA A 109 -9.87 23.38 16.10
CA ALA A 109 -10.78 23.52 17.23
C ALA A 109 -10.29 22.84 18.53
N GLY A 110 -9.38 21.85 18.41
CA GLY A 110 -8.75 21.16 19.54
C GLY A 110 -7.34 21.62 19.90
N SER A 111 -6.88 22.76 19.33
CA SER A 111 -5.66 23.47 19.72
C SER A 111 -6.02 24.67 20.58
#